data_AF-A0A3C0B4D4-F1
#
_entry.id   AF-A0A3C0B4D4-F1
#
_cell.length_a   1.000
_cell.length_b   1.000
_cell.length_c   1.000
_cell.angle_alpha   90.00
_cell.angle_beta   90.00
_cell.angle_gamma   90.00
#
_symmetry.space_group_name_H-M   'P 1'
#
loop_
_entity.id
_entity.type
_entity.pdbx_description
1 polymer ?
#
loop_
_entity_poly.entity_id
_entity_poly.type
_entity_poly.pdbx_seq_one_letter_code
_entity_poly.pdbx_strand_id
1 'polypeptide(L)'
;MIRSLRLCIFLMLLFGSFIPMAQENYEVRKVKFKGNKTLDDDFLLDRMALKEVSWVQKLLTKKEPYLYHREMIEMDMERLTRIYQTEGFLEAEATMLPPDINDKKKKVKLTIEVD
;
A
#
# COMPACT_ATOMS: atom_id res chain seq x y z
N MET A 1 33.70 6.43 -26.04
CA MET A 1 32.85 6.89 -24.92
C MET A 1 31.35 6.90 -25.23
N ILE A 2 30.89 7.41 -26.37
CA ILE A 2 29.44 7.55 -26.67
C ILE A 2 28.73 6.20 -26.93
N ARG A 3 29.45 5.19 -27.46
CA ARG A 3 28.88 3.85 -27.75
C ARG A 3 28.60 3.02 -26.48
N SER A 4 29.44 3.12 -25.45
CA SER A 4 29.23 2.42 -24.17
C SER A 4 28.07 3.03 -23.36
N LEU A 5 27.87 4.34 -23.47
CA LEU A 5 26.74 5.03 -22.81
C LEU A 5 25.39 4.64 -23.43
N ARG A 6 25.32 4.52 -24.76
CA ARG A 6 24.11 4.04 -25.46
C ARG A 6 23.76 2.60 -25.11
N LEU A 7 24.77 1.74 -24.91
CA LEU A 7 24.58 0.36 -24.48
C LEU A 7 24.02 0.28 -23.05
N CYS A 8 24.50 1.15 -22.14
CA CYS A 8 24.01 1.20 -20.77
C CYS A 8 22.57 1.72 -20.69
N ILE A 9 22.21 2.72 -21.50
CA ILE A 9 20.83 3.23 -21.58
C ILE A 9 19.89 2.16 -22.16
N PHE A 10 20.34 1.42 -23.18
CA PHE A 10 19.58 0.30 -23.74
C PHE A 10 19.43 -0.86 -22.74
N LEU A 11 20.45 -1.14 -21.93
CA LEU A 11 20.40 -2.15 -20.87
C LEU A 11 19.42 -1.76 -19.75
N MET A 12 19.42 -0.48 -19.33
CA MET A 12 18.48 0.02 -18.31
C MET A 12 17.02 -0.03 -18.78
N LEU A 13 16.74 0.20 -20.07
CA LEU A 13 15.40 0.07 -20.63
C LEU A 13 14.91 -1.39 -20.68
N LEU A 14 15.81 -2.36 -20.81
CA LEU A 14 15.46 -3.79 -20.81
C LEU A 14 15.15 -4.35 -19.42
N PHE A 15 15.65 -3.72 -18.35
CA PHE A 15 15.34 -4.10 -16.96
C PHE A 15 14.22 -3.26 -16.32
N GLY A 16 13.78 -2.18 -16.97
CA GLY A 16 12.89 -1.16 -16.39
C GLY A 16 11.39 -1.49 -16.33
N SER A 17 10.97 -2.74 -16.54
CA SER A 17 9.54 -3.08 -16.48
C SER A 17 9.27 -4.47 -15.90
N PHE A 18 9.89 -4.78 -14.76
CA PHE A 18 9.23 -5.65 -13.80
C PHE A 18 8.09 -4.84 -13.16
N ILE A 19 7.00 -4.66 -13.90
CA ILE A 19 5.73 -4.28 -13.28
C ILE A 19 5.34 -5.51 -12.47
N PRO A 20 5.37 -5.49 -11.11
CA PRO A 20 4.85 -6.61 -10.36
C PRO A 20 3.40 -6.78 -10.80
N MET A 21 3.13 -7.95 -11.42
CA MET A 21 1.81 -8.31 -11.92
C MET A 21 0.78 -7.94 -10.86
N ALA A 22 -0.27 -7.25 -11.28
CA ALA A 22 -1.36 -6.82 -10.41
C ALA A 22 -1.85 -8.04 -9.62
N GLN A 23 -1.56 -8.05 -8.32
CA GLN A 23 -1.69 -9.24 -7.50
C GLN A 23 -3.11 -9.34 -6.95
N GLU A 24 -4.07 -9.59 -7.84
CA GLU A 24 -5.45 -9.84 -7.46
C GLU A 24 -5.52 -11.18 -6.71
N ASN A 25 -6.33 -11.26 -5.63
CA ASN A 25 -6.55 -12.43 -4.75
C ASN A 25 -5.60 -12.65 -3.55
N TYR A 26 -4.97 -11.60 -3.02
CA TYR A 26 -4.25 -11.70 -1.73
C TYR A 26 -5.06 -11.08 -0.61
N GLU A 27 -5.26 -11.80 0.48
CA GLU A 27 -5.98 -11.26 1.64
C GLU A 27 -5.10 -10.21 2.35
N VAL A 28 -5.61 -8.99 2.51
CA VAL A 28 -4.97 -7.98 3.34
C VAL A 28 -5.19 -8.35 4.80
N ARG A 29 -4.08 -8.58 5.53
CA ARG A 29 -4.14 -9.08 6.91
C ARG A 29 -3.76 -8.08 7.97
N LYS A 30 -3.00 -7.07 7.58
CA LYS A 30 -2.55 -6.03 8.48
C LYS A 30 -2.18 -4.80 7.70
N VAL A 31 -2.60 -3.66 8.20
CA VAL A 31 -2.09 -2.35 7.81
C VAL A 31 -1.25 -1.83 8.96
N LYS A 32 -0.14 -1.16 8.65
CA LYS A 32 0.70 -0.47 9.62
C LYS A 32 0.92 0.94 9.12
N PHE A 33 0.89 1.91 10.01
CA PHE A 33 1.29 3.27 9.71
C PHE A 33 2.67 3.56 10.27
N LYS A 34 3.41 4.43 9.58
CA LYS A 34 4.70 4.98 9.99
C LYS A 34 4.67 6.48 9.72
N GLY A 35 5.27 7.26 10.61
CA GLY A 35 5.35 8.72 10.47
C GLY A 35 4.10 9.47 10.94
N ASN A 36 2.96 8.78 11.12
CA ASN A 36 1.70 9.33 11.61
C ASN A 36 1.71 9.67 13.11
N LYS A 37 2.48 10.68 13.52
CA LYS A 37 2.62 11.08 14.92
C LYS A 37 1.42 11.82 15.49
N THR A 38 0.65 12.50 14.63
CA THR A 38 -0.47 13.37 15.05
C THR A 38 -1.82 12.68 14.99
N LEU A 39 -2.04 11.81 13.99
CA LEU A 39 -3.29 11.10 13.77
C LEU A 39 -3.07 9.61 14.04
N ASP A 40 -3.90 9.04 14.90
CA ASP A 40 -3.78 7.65 15.34
C ASP A 40 -4.08 6.64 14.23
N ASP A 41 -3.40 5.49 14.25
CA ASP A 41 -3.57 4.38 13.28
C ASP A 41 -5.04 4.00 13.08
N ASP A 42 -5.80 3.86 14.18
CA ASP A 42 -7.21 3.45 14.15
C ASP A 42 -8.08 4.50 13.47
N PHE A 43 -7.81 5.79 13.69
CA PHE A 43 -8.53 6.89 13.05
C PHE A 43 -8.30 6.87 11.53
N LEU A 44 -7.05 6.68 11.10
CA LEU A 44 -6.69 6.61 9.69
C LEU A 44 -7.32 5.38 9.01
N LEU A 45 -7.22 4.21 9.65
CA LEU A 45 -7.77 2.96 9.15
C LEU A 45 -9.30 3.00 9.04
N ASP A 46 -9.98 3.66 9.97
CA ASP A 46 -11.43 3.84 9.92
C ASP A 46 -11.89 4.70 8.75
N ARG A 47 -11.05 5.62 8.27
CA ARG A 47 -11.34 6.44 7.09
C ARG A 47 -10.93 5.80 5.77
N MET A 48 -10.13 4.75 5.77
CA MET A 48 -9.85 3.98 4.56
C MET A 48 -11.06 3.15 4.11
N ALA A 49 -11.17 2.93 2.81
CA ALA A 49 -12.10 1.97 2.21
C ALA A 49 -11.64 0.54 2.49
N LEU A 50 -10.33 0.31 2.49
CA LEU A 50 -9.74 -0.94 2.95
C LEU A 50 -10.04 -1.16 4.43
N LYS A 51 -10.57 -2.34 4.75
CA LYS A 51 -10.81 -2.79 6.13
C LYS A 51 -9.98 -4.02 6.41
N GLU A 52 -9.14 -3.95 7.43
CA GLU A 52 -8.45 -5.15 7.89
C GLU A 52 -9.44 -6.10 8.57
N VAL A 53 -9.30 -7.39 8.29
CA VAL A 53 -10.09 -8.42 8.97
C VAL A 53 -9.16 -9.20 9.88
N SER A 54 -9.29 -8.95 11.19
CA SER A 54 -8.56 -9.69 12.20
C SER A 54 -8.88 -11.19 12.14
N TRP A 55 -7.95 -12.04 12.57
CA TRP A 55 -8.14 -13.49 12.60
C TRP A 55 -9.35 -13.90 13.46
N VAL A 56 -9.58 -13.19 14.57
CA VAL A 56 -10.72 -13.40 15.48
C VAL A 56 -12.04 -13.00 14.81
N GLN A 57 -12.07 -11.83 14.15
CA GLN A 57 -13.25 -11.39 13.40
C GLN A 57 -13.59 -12.35 12.26
N LYS A 58 -12.60 -12.87 11.52
CA LYS A 58 -12.82 -13.86 10.46
C LYS A 58 -13.53 -15.12 10.99
N LEU A 59 -13.11 -15.61 12.17
CA LEU A 59 -13.69 -16.81 12.78
C LEU A 59 -15.12 -16.59 13.26
N LEU A 60 -15.42 -15.42 13.83
CA LEU A 60 -16.72 -15.12 14.45
C LEU A 60 -17.76 -14.62 13.45
N THR A 61 -17.38 -13.72 12.53
CA THR A 61 -18.35 -13.03 11.65
C THR A 61 -18.51 -13.66 10.27
N LYS A 62 -17.69 -14.65 9.90
CA LYS A 62 -17.63 -15.21 8.53
C LYS A 62 -17.51 -14.14 7.43
N LYS A 63 -17.07 -12.92 7.78
CA LYS A 63 -16.87 -11.82 6.82
C LYS A 63 -15.83 -12.23 5.79
N GLU A 64 -16.11 -11.92 4.55
CA GLU A 64 -15.15 -12.11 3.47
C GLU A 64 -13.90 -11.26 3.73
N PRO A 65 -12.71 -11.81 3.49
CA PRO A 65 -11.47 -11.06 3.65
C PRO A 65 -11.40 -9.95 2.61
N TYR A 66 -10.86 -8.80 3.00
CA TYR A 66 -10.54 -7.76 2.03
C TYR A 66 -9.39 -8.24 1.14
N LEU A 67 -9.59 -8.22 -0.18
CA LEU A 67 -8.59 -8.61 -1.16
C LEU A 67 -7.75 -7.41 -1.58
N TYR A 68 -6.48 -7.66 -1.84
CA TYR A 68 -5.56 -6.66 -2.35
C TYR A 68 -5.99 -6.24 -3.75
N HIS A 69 -6.26 -4.95 -3.90
CA HIS A 69 -6.54 -4.29 -5.17
C HIS A 69 -5.74 -3.00 -5.21
N ARG A 70 -4.88 -2.85 -6.22
CA ARG A 70 -3.91 -1.75 -6.29
C ARG A 70 -4.62 -0.40 -6.38
N GLU A 71 -5.64 -0.31 -7.22
CA GLU A 71 -6.41 0.90 -7.47
C GLU A 71 -7.15 1.36 -6.21
N MET A 72 -7.69 0.42 -5.42
CA MET A 72 -8.35 0.73 -4.15
C MET A 72 -7.37 1.29 -3.12
N ILE A 73 -6.15 0.75 -3.09
CA ILE A 73 -5.08 1.21 -2.22
C ILE A 73 -4.60 2.60 -2.62
N GLU A 74 -4.41 2.86 -3.91
CA GLU A 74 -4.02 4.18 -4.42
C GLU A 74 -5.07 5.23 -4.04
N MET A 75 -6.37 4.91 -4.19
CA MET A 75 -7.45 5.78 -3.72
C MET A 75 -7.43 6.01 -2.20
N ASP A 76 -7.04 5.01 -1.42
CA ASP A 76 -6.86 5.17 0.02
C ASP A 76 -5.66 6.07 0.36
N MET A 77 -4.55 6.01 -0.39
CA MET A 77 -3.42 6.93 -0.21
C MET A 77 -3.85 8.37 -0.45
N GLU A 78 -4.54 8.64 -1.57
CA GLU A 78 -5.08 9.97 -1.83
C GLU A 78 -6.03 10.45 -0.73
N ARG A 79 -6.87 9.56 -0.20
CA ARG A 79 -7.80 9.88 0.88
C ARG A 79 -7.05 10.27 2.14
N LEU A 80 -6.04 9.50 2.53
CA LEU A 80 -5.22 9.80 3.70
C LEU A 80 -4.46 11.12 3.53
N THR A 81 -3.83 11.35 2.37
CA THR A 81 -3.19 12.61 2.02
C THR A 81 -4.15 13.79 2.21
N ARG A 82 -5.38 13.71 1.68
CA ARG A 82 -6.39 14.76 1.84
C ARG A 82 -6.82 14.97 3.29
N ILE A 83 -6.92 13.91 4.09
CA ILE A 83 -7.23 14.02 5.52
C ILE A 83 -6.16 14.86 6.22
N TYR A 84 -4.89 14.52 6.03
CA TYR A 84 -3.78 15.29 6.61
C TYR A 84 -3.77 16.75 6.15
N GLN A 85 -3.97 17.00 4.86
CA GLN A 85 -4.03 18.36 4.33
C GLN A 85 -5.18 19.19 4.91
N THR A 86 -6.33 18.56 5.15
CA THR A 86 -7.49 19.21 5.78
C THR A 86 -7.22 19.57 7.24
N GLU A 87 -6.43 18.76 7.94
CA GLU A 87 -5.97 19.04 9.31
C GLU A 87 -4.81 20.06 9.38
N GLY A 88 -4.42 20.65 8.25
CA GLY A 88 -3.43 21.73 8.17
C GLY A 88 -2.02 21.30 7.75
N PHE A 89 -1.80 20.00 7.49
CA PHE A 89 -0.53 19.48 6.99
C PHE A 89 -0.48 19.57 5.45
N LEU A 90 -0.31 20.77 4.91
CA LEU A 90 -0.48 21.04 3.47
C LEU A 90 0.46 20.23 2.57
N GLU A 91 1.68 19.95 3.03
CA GLU A 91 2.70 19.19 2.29
C GLU A 91 2.69 17.69 2.62
N ALA A 92 1.81 17.23 3.50
CA ALA A 92 1.77 15.83 3.89
C ALA A 92 1.39 14.95 2.70
N GLU A 93 2.03 13.79 2.62
CA GLU A 93 1.78 12.78 1.61
C GLU A 93 1.75 11.39 2.25
N ALA A 94 0.69 10.62 1.99
CA ALA A 94 0.62 9.22 2.36
C ALA A 94 1.09 8.36 1.17
N THR A 95 2.07 7.49 1.42
CA THR A 95 2.60 6.56 0.40
C THR A 95 2.61 5.13 0.92
N MET A 96 2.45 4.17 0.01
CA MET A 96 2.58 2.76 0.35
C MET A 96 4.01 2.27 0.09
N LEU A 97 4.62 1.69 1.11
CA LEU A 97 5.86 0.94 0.95
C LEU A 97 5.60 -0.43 0.29
N PRO A 98 6.62 -1.03 -0.36
CA PRO A 98 6.49 -2.35 -0.96
C PRO A 98 5.85 -3.37 0.00
N PRO A 99 4.78 -4.06 -0.42
CA PRO A 99 4.03 -4.93 0.47
C PRO A 99 4.82 -6.17 0.90
N ASP A 100 4.61 -6.61 2.16
CA ASP A 100 5.13 -7.89 2.67
C ASP A 100 4.17 -9.01 2.28
N ILE A 101 4.56 -9.78 1.26
CA ILE A 101 3.74 -10.82 0.62
C ILE A 101 4.10 -12.21 1.16
N ASN A 102 3.07 -12.97 1.53
CA ASN A 102 3.16 -14.39 1.83
C ASN A 102 2.40 -15.21 0.78
N ASP A 103 3.12 -15.69 -0.23
CA ASP A 103 2.53 -16.46 -1.34
C ASP A 103 1.92 -17.79 -0.91
N LYS A 104 2.55 -18.49 0.03
CA LYS A 104 2.05 -19.79 0.55
C LYS A 104 0.66 -19.67 1.16
N LYS A 105 0.37 -18.53 1.79
CA LYS A 105 -0.89 -18.28 2.48
C LYS A 105 -1.81 -17.32 1.72
N LYS A 106 -1.39 -16.81 0.55
CA LYS A 106 -2.08 -15.76 -0.23
C LYS A 106 -2.49 -14.58 0.64
N LYS A 107 -1.52 -14.06 1.42
CA LYS A 107 -1.73 -12.96 2.38
C LYS A 107 -0.74 -11.85 2.13
N VAL A 108 -1.15 -10.63 2.42
CA VAL A 108 -0.31 -9.44 2.33
C VAL A 108 -0.42 -8.58 3.58
N LYS A 109 0.70 -7.96 3.97
CA LYS A 109 0.73 -6.89 4.96
C LYS A 109 1.19 -5.60 4.30
N LEU A 110 0.50 -4.53 4.62
CA LEU A 110 0.70 -3.21 4.06
C LEU A 110 1.40 -2.34 5.09
N THR A 111 2.31 -1.49 4.62
CA THR A 111 2.90 -0.42 5.43
C THR A 111 2.69 0.89 4.69
N ILE A 112 2.03 1.83 5.34
CA ILE A 112 1.76 3.17 4.84
C ILE A 112 2.69 4.11 5.60
N GLU A 113 3.42 4.92 4.86
CA GLU A 113 4.27 5.98 5.39
C GLU A 113 3.56 7.31 5.16
N VAL A 114 3.56 8.15 6.19
CA VAL A 114 3.07 9.53 6.12
C VAL A 114 4.24 10.43 6.46
N ASP A 115 4.59 11.30 5.52
CA ASP A 115 5.64 12.31 5.68
C ASP A 115 5.07 13.67 6.09
#